data_AF-A0AAJ6DDT6-F1
#
_entry.id   AF-A0AAJ6DDT6-F1
#
_cell.length_a   1.000
_cell.length_b   1.000
_cell.length_c   1.000
_cell.angle_alpha   90.00
_cell.angle_beta   90.00
_cell.angle_gamma   90.00
#
_symmetry.space_group_name_H-M   'P 1'
#
loop_
_entity.id
_entity.type
_entity.pdbx_description
1 polymer ?
#
loop_
_entity_poly.entity_id
_entity_poly.type
_entity_poly.pdbx_seq_one_letter_code
_entity_poly.pdbx_strand_id
1 'polypeptide(L)' 'MSVLLTVLESVLQEAATLSAATGLAYTGGVVTVAASSVLLRDPQRRRDARATLRILVRRGEKR' A
#
# COMPACT_ATOMS: atom_id res chain seq x y z
N MET A 1 -27.56 2.95 26.67
CA MET A 1 -27.21 1.92 25.67
C MET A 1 -27.04 2.46 24.26
N SER A 2 -27.61 3.62 23.91
CA SER A 2 -27.45 4.26 22.59
C SER A 2 -26.06 4.86 22.35
N VAL A 3 -25.50 5.56 23.35
CA VAL A 3 -24.21 6.28 23.22
C VAL A 3 -23.05 5.34 22.87
N LEU A 4 -23.00 4.15 23.48
CA LEU A 4 -21.96 3.16 23.22
C LEU A 4 -22.00 2.67 21.76
N LEU A 5 -23.20 2.43 21.21
CA LEU A 5 -23.39 1.98 19.83
C LEU A 5 -22.95 3.06 18.84
N THR A 6 -23.32 4.33 19.08
CA THR A 6 -22.88 5.45 18.23
C THR A 6 -21.36 5.64 18.26
N VAL A 7 -20.73 5.49 19.43
CA VAL A 7 -19.26 5.59 19.53
C VAL A 7 -18.60 4.42 18.79
N LEU A 8 -19.13 3.20 18.95
CA LEU A 8 -18.60 2.03 18.27
C LEU A 8 -18.71 2.16 16.74
N GLU A 9 -19.85 2.63 16.23
CA GLU A 9 -20.07 2.87 14.80
C GLU A 9 -19.09 3.92 14.25
N SER A 10 -18.90 5.03 14.97
CA SER A 10 -17.95 6.08 14.59
C SER A 10 -16.51 5.55 14.52
N VAL A 11 -16.09 4.79 15.53
CA VAL A 11 -14.73 4.21 15.57
C VAL A 11 -14.55 3.19 14.44
N LEU A 12 -15.57 2.39 14.12
CA LEU A 12 -15.51 1.43 13.02
C LEU A 12 -15.37 2.14 11.67
N GLN A 13 -16.12 3.23 11.46
CA GLN A 13 -16.09 4.05 10.25
C GLN A 13 -14.72 4.71 10.08
N GLU A 14 -14.16 5.27 11.15
CA GLU A 14 -12.82 5.87 11.15
C GLU A 14 -11.73 4.82 10.91
N ALA A 15 -11.82 3.65 11.55
CA ALA A 15 -10.88 2.57 11.32
C ALA A 15 -10.94 2.05 9.88
N ALA A 16 -12.16 1.92 9.32
CA ALA A 16 -12.36 1.48 7.94
C ALA A 16 -11.79 2.50 6.94
N THR A 17 -12.06 3.79 7.14
CA THR A 17 -11.53 4.86 6.28
C THR A 17 -10.01 4.94 6.36
N LEU A 18 -9.43 4.86 7.56
CA LEU A 18 -7.98 4.86 7.74
C LEU A 18 -7.31 3.63 7.11
N SER A 19 -7.91 2.45 7.29
CA SER A 19 -7.43 1.20 6.69
C SER A 19 -7.48 1.27 5.16
N ALA A 20 -8.59 1.75 4.60
CA ALA A 20 -8.76 1.93 3.17
C ALA A 20 -7.75 2.95 2.61
N ALA A 21 -7.58 4.10 3.27
CA ALA A 21 -6.61 5.12 2.86
C ALA A 21 -5.18 4.57 2.89
N THR A 22 -4.82 3.84 3.95
CA THR A 22 -3.50 3.22 4.08
C THR A 22 -3.26 2.16 3.00
N GLY A 23 -4.27 1.31 2.74
CA GLY A 23 -4.21 0.28 1.70
C GLY A 23 -4.08 0.88 0.31
N LEU A 24 -4.80 1.96 0.01
CA LEU A 24 -4.70 2.70 -1.25
C LEU A 24 -3.34 3.36 -1.42
N ALA A 25 -2.82 4.01 -0.38
CA ALA A 25 -1.48 4.61 -0.42
C ALA A 25 -0.39 3.57 -0.67
N TYR A 26 -0.46 2.43 0.01
CA TYR A 26 0.48 1.33 -0.18
C TYR A 26 0.38 0.74 -1.60
N THR A 27 -0.83 0.39 -2.04
CA THR A 27 -1.06 -0.19 -3.37
C THR A 27 -0.66 0.78 -4.47
N GLY A 28 -0.99 2.07 -4.32
CA GLY A 28 -0.59 3.13 -5.24
C GLY A 28 0.93 3.25 -5.35
N GLY A 29 1.66 3.19 -4.23
CA GLY A 29 3.12 3.16 -4.24
C GLY A 29 3.67 1.94 -4.98
N VAL A 30 3.16 0.74 -4.67
CA VAL A 30 3.58 -0.50 -5.34
C VAL A 30 3.31 -0.44 -6.85
N VAL A 31 2.13 0.01 -7.27
CA VAL A 31 1.78 0.18 -8.69
C VAL A 31 2.68 1.20 -9.36
N THR A 32 3.00 2.31 -8.70
CA THR A 32 3.91 3.33 -9.25
C THR A 32 5.32 2.78 -9.46
N VAL A 33 5.84 2.01 -8.50
CA VAL A 33 7.15 1.35 -8.63
C VAL A 33 7.12 0.27 -9.71
N ALA A 34 6.05 -0.52 -9.78
CA ALA A 34 5.85 -1.53 -10.82
C ALA A 34 5.78 -0.90 -12.22
N ALA A 35 4.99 0.17 -12.38
CA ALA A 35 4.90 0.94 -13.60
C ALA A 35 6.26 1.53 -13.98
N SER A 36 7.00 2.09 -13.03
CA SER A 36 8.37 2.59 -13.25
C SER A 36 9.29 1.48 -13.74
N SER A 37 9.21 0.28 -13.17
CA SER A 37 10.02 -0.88 -13.59
C SER A 37 9.74 -1.35 -15.02
N VAL A 38 8.57 -1.05 -15.59
CA VAL A 38 8.17 -1.45 -16.94
C VAL A 38 8.36 -0.30 -17.94
N LEU A 39 7.94 0.91 -17.57
CA LEU A 39 7.88 2.07 -18.45
C LEU A 39 9.20 2.82 -18.59
N LEU A 40 10.14 2.70 -17.62
CA LEU A 40 11.46 3.31 -17.76
C LEU A 40 12.21 2.62 -18.91
N ARG A 41 12.57 3.43 -19.92
CA ARG A 41 13.24 3.02 -21.16
C ARG A 41 14.70 2.61 -20.95
N ASP A 42 15.26 2.97 -19.80
CA ASP A 42 16.66 2.75 -19.46
C ASP A 42 16.84 1.36 -18.80
N PRO A 43 17.60 0.44 -19.43
CA PRO A 43 17.75 -0.93 -18.94
C PRO A 43 18.42 -0.99 -17.56
N GLN A 44 19.24 0.01 -17.20
CA GLN A 44 19.89 0.08 -15.89
C GLN A 44 18.87 0.47 -14.80
N ARG A 45 18.00 1.45 -15.08
CA ARG A 45 16.91 1.83 -14.17
C ARG A 45 15.85 0.74 -13.99
N ARG A 46 15.60 -0.09 -15.01
CA ARG A 46 14.71 -1.26 -14.87
C ARG A 46 15.27 -2.27 -13.87
N ARG A 47 16.60 -2.43 -13.79
CA ARG A 47 17.26 -3.38 -12.91
C ARG A 47 17.19 -2.95 -11.44
N ASP A 48 17.40 -1.66 -11.18
CA ASP A 48 17.25 -1.08 -9.84
C ASP A 48 15.80 -1.13 -9.36
N ALA A 49 14.82 -0.80 -10.23
CA ALA A 49 13.41 -0.89 -9.88
C ALA A 49 12.97 -2.33 -9.54
N ARG A 50 13.48 -3.34 -10.26
CA ARG A 50 13.26 -4.76 -9.92
C ARG A 50 13.90 -5.15 -8.59
N ALA A 51 15.09 -4.63 -8.27
CA ALA A 51 15.74 -4.88 -6.99
C ALA A 51 14.91 -4.30 -5.83
N THR A 52 14.41 -3.07 -5.99
CA THR A 52 13.53 -2.43 -5.01
C THR A 52 12.20 -3.19 -4.85
N LEU A 53 11.55 -3.59 -5.95
CA LEU A 53 10.33 -4.43 -5.90
C LEU A 53 10.58 -5.75 -5.20
N ARG A 54 11.71 -6.42 -5.49
CA ARG A 54 12.06 -7.68 -4.84
C ARG A 54 12.25 -7.50 -3.34
N ILE A 55 12.82 -6.38 -2.89
CA ILE A 55 12.96 -6.09 -1.46
C ILE A 55 11.58 -5.82 -0.83
N LEU A 56 10.74 -5.01 -1.47
CA LEU A 56 9.39 -4.69 -0.97
C LEU A 56 8.50 -5.93 -0.87
N VAL A 57 8.45 -6.76 -1.92
CA VAL A 57 7.66 -7.99 -1.95
C VAL A 57 8.19 -9.02 -0.95
N ARG A 58 9.50 -9.25 -0.91
CA ARG A 58 10.12 -10.22 0.01
C ARG A 58 10.04 -9.81 1.48
N ARG A 59 9.81 -8.53 1.76
CA ARG A 59 9.56 -8.03 3.13
C ARG A 59 8.09 -8.18 3.53
N GLY A 60 7.16 -8.18 2.56
CA GLY A 60 5.75 -8.51 2.78
C GLY A 60 5.52 -10.00 3.11
N GLU A 61 6.38 -10.88 2.64
CA GLU A 61 6.30 -12.34 2.88
C GLU A 61 6.77 -12.78 4.29
N LYS A 62 7.39 -11.86 5.05
CA LYS A 62 7.95 -12.15 6.38
C LYS A 62 7.05 -11.71 7.55
N ARG A 63 5.83 -11.23 7.27
CA ARG A 63 4.87 -10.77 8.29
C ARG A 63 3.60 -11.58 8.21
#